data_AF-A0A8H7ARV1-F1
#
_entry.id   AF-A0A8H7ARV1-F1
#
_cell.length_a   1.000
_cell.length_b   1.000
_cell.length_c   1.000
_cell.angle_alpha   90.00
_cell.angle_beta   90.00
_cell.angle_gamma   90.00
#
_symmetry.space_group_name_H-M   'P 1'
#
loop_
_entity.id
_entity.type
_entity.pdbx_description
1 polymer ?
#
loop_
_entity_poly.entity_id
_entity_poly.type
_entity_poly.pdbx_seq_one_letter_code
_entity_poly.pdbx_strand_id
1 'polypeptide(L)'
;MSADYSDHSGQHFPKEKEQKHASPQRARAGSPPSSPVETYNEDKGIFLQPETRPITQEQLVNEVKGIYAGLVMVEKKCVEIDQQQAATTTKLTNEQWQALIALHRTLLHEHHDFFLASQHPSSSPALKRLATKYAMPARMWRHGIHSFLELLRHRLPDSLDHMLSFVYLAYSMMALLMESVPSFEETWIECLGDLARYRMAIEEVDLRDREVWAGVARMWYDKAADKSPNVGRIQHHLAVLARPNIIQQLFYYTKALVSVNPFPNARESVMLLFNPFLANGEIASQRYPSVESAFVKAAAIQFTRGSVEMYTQLVEQFLSVLNSHIGRVTAKFRVQGPEMASTLCATLFDFGNVESYLWKAFISYDAQVQAVLENYRNSTGQAKPSAEQEANLKEEQRRACFRSANSHTGHPRAAHSTKDATTKDATFSGAQDAVAKACHLFYSSNEVIFQRIGDKNVLPFVHVVLAFLNSVAHVPEAALFVEGQVPWESIVTFLNTLGRSGVLAARFEGSAFPQPLSGTGRQLPEDFIMRGLIWAKHYFPSGFFEGVVVDEDERTLELPSHAAPRAERCLWLGIQLASLGRWITYDSQTKQFAATDFAQSLETYRAYTFDTRSPTMSVEREDTFMIDVKS
;
A
#
# COMPACT_ATOMS: atom_id res chain seq x y z
N MET A 1 57.88 6.51 21.09
CA MET A 1 57.59 5.08 21.37
C MET A 1 56.58 4.67 20.30
N SER A 2 56.93 4.44 19.04
CA SER A 2 58.02 3.64 18.45
C SER A 2 57.99 2.21 18.95
N ALA A 3 57.35 1.33 18.17
CA ALA A 3 57.73 -0.07 18.02
C ALA A 3 57.05 -0.65 16.78
N ASP A 4 57.86 -0.86 15.74
CA ASP A 4 57.66 -1.83 14.68
C ASP A 4 57.48 -3.24 15.26
N TYR A 5 56.74 -4.11 14.58
CA TYR A 5 57.13 -5.53 14.47
C TYR A 5 56.67 -6.12 13.14
N SER A 6 57.63 -6.80 12.54
CA SER A 6 57.68 -7.39 11.22
C SER A 6 57.08 -8.80 11.13
N ASP A 7 56.78 -9.09 9.87
CA ASP A 7 56.39 -10.30 9.13
C ASP A 7 56.99 -11.68 9.52
N HIS A 8 56.27 -12.70 9.01
CA HIS A 8 56.65 -14.08 8.64
C HIS A 8 56.30 -15.28 9.54
N SER A 9 55.27 -16.01 9.11
CA SER A 9 55.32 -17.48 8.98
C SER A 9 54.34 -17.97 7.90
N GLY A 10 54.85 -18.46 6.77
CA GLY A 10 54.07 -19.11 5.72
C GLY A 10 54.06 -20.62 5.84
N GLN A 11 53.01 -21.27 5.35
CA GLN A 11 53.03 -22.65 4.86
C GLN A 11 52.03 -22.83 3.70
N HIS A 12 52.45 -23.70 2.79
CA HIS A 12 52.07 -23.91 1.39
C HIS A 12 50.65 -24.41 1.09
N PHE A 13 50.11 -23.98 -0.06
CA PHE A 13 49.20 -24.77 -0.92
C PHE A 13 49.64 -24.66 -2.40
N PRO A 14 49.54 -25.70 -3.25
CA PRO A 14 50.13 -25.70 -4.59
C PRO A 14 49.24 -25.04 -5.66
N LYS A 15 49.90 -24.41 -6.65
CA LYS A 15 49.32 -23.75 -7.83
C LYS A 15 49.11 -24.74 -8.99
N GLU A 16 47.93 -24.73 -9.60
CA GLU A 16 47.69 -25.27 -10.96
C GLU A 16 47.73 -24.14 -12.01
N LYS A 17 48.21 -24.51 -13.21
CA LYS A 17 48.63 -23.62 -14.30
C LYS A 17 47.46 -23.14 -15.16
N GLU A 18 47.46 -21.84 -15.46
CA GLU A 18 46.66 -21.23 -16.53
C GLU A 18 47.14 -21.69 -17.93
N GLN A 19 46.21 -22.10 -18.79
CA GLN A 19 46.40 -22.12 -20.24
C GLN A 19 45.24 -21.43 -20.95
N LYS A 20 45.61 -20.45 -21.78
CA LYS A 20 44.75 -19.58 -22.60
C LYS A 20 44.12 -20.37 -23.75
N HIS A 21 42.80 -20.28 -23.93
CA HIS A 21 42.13 -20.74 -25.15
C HIS A 21 41.82 -19.58 -26.10
N ALA A 22 42.39 -19.66 -27.29
CA ALA A 22 42.02 -18.89 -28.48
C ALA A 22 41.11 -19.73 -29.38
N SER A 23 40.11 -19.08 -29.98
CA SER A 23 39.11 -19.62 -30.91
C SER A 23 39.70 -20.08 -32.24
N PRO A 24 39.04 -21.02 -32.95
CA PRO A 24 39.12 -20.97 -34.41
C PRO A 24 37.81 -21.28 -35.17
N GLN A 25 37.75 -20.66 -36.36
CA GLN A 25 36.74 -20.76 -37.41
C GLN A 25 36.87 -22.03 -38.30
N ARG A 26 35.74 -22.35 -38.97
CA ARG A 26 35.51 -23.37 -40.03
C ARG A 26 36.54 -23.42 -41.16
N ALA A 27 36.83 -24.63 -41.66
CA ALA A 27 36.81 -24.99 -43.10
C ALA A 27 36.90 -26.53 -43.32
N ARG A 28 36.59 -26.97 -44.55
CA ARG A 28 36.04 -28.27 -45.00
C ARG A 28 37.05 -29.37 -45.42
N ALA A 29 36.58 -30.61 -45.26
CA ALA A 29 36.54 -31.77 -46.17
C ALA A 29 37.80 -32.54 -46.64
N GLY A 30 37.71 -33.87 -46.55
CA GLY A 30 38.51 -34.87 -47.30
C GLY A 30 38.55 -36.25 -46.63
N SER A 31 37.80 -37.23 -47.14
CA SER A 31 37.62 -38.60 -46.61
C SER A 31 38.74 -39.58 -47.02
N PRO A 32 38.94 -40.70 -46.27
CA PRO A 32 39.41 -41.97 -46.85
C PRO A 32 38.40 -43.14 -46.64
N PRO A 33 38.46 -44.23 -47.45
CA PRO A 33 37.36 -45.18 -47.60
C PRO A 33 37.55 -46.57 -46.93
N SER A 34 36.41 -47.09 -46.47
CA SER A 34 35.84 -48.46 -46.59
C SER A 34 36.64 -49.73 -46.23
N SER A 35 36.07 -50.54 -45.32
CA SER A 35 35.47 -51.88 -45.61
C SER A 35 34.91 -52.53 -44.32
N PRO A 36 34.02 -53.54 -44.38
CA PRO A 36 32.64 -53.47 -44.85
C PRO A 36 31.62 -53.82 -43.74
N VAL A 37 30.42 -53.25 -43.87
CA VAL A 37 29.21 -53.55 -43.10
C VAL A 37 28.22 -54.27 -44.02
N GLU A 38 27.69 -55.41 -43.58
CA GLU A 38 26.41 -55.97 -44.04
C GLU A 38 25.49 -56.08 -42.81
N THR A 39 24.70 -55.04 -42.55
CA THR A 39 23.26 -54.85 -42.86
C THR A 39 22.29 -55.65 -42.01
N TYR A 40 21.63 -54.95 -41.08
CA TYR A 40 20.17 -54.92 -41.03
C TYR A 40 19.70 -53.46 -40.93
N ASN A 41 18.85 -53.07 -41.87
CA ASN A 41 18.11 -51.81 -41.91
C ASN A 41 17.31 -51.62 -40.62
N GLU A 42 17.42 -50.46 -39.99
CA GLU A 42 16.23 -49.79 -39.44
C GLU A 42 16.47 -48.28 -39.31
N ASP A 43 15.55 -47.58 -39.95
CA ASP A 43 15.43 -46.15 -40.15
C ASP A 43 15.31 -45.40 -38.81
N LYS A 44 16.36 -44.72 -38.35
CA LYS A 44 16.27 -43.80 -37.21
C LYS A 44 15.80 -42.42 -37.68
N GLY A 45 14.54 -42.38 -38.09
CA GLY A 45 13.77 -41.15 -38.22
C GLY A 45 13.60 -40.48 -36.85
N ILE A 46 13.67 -39.16 -36.82
CA ILE A 46 13.27 -38.33 -35.69
C ILE A 46 11.83 -38.74 -35.29
N PHE A 47 11.62 -39.14 -34.04
CA PHE A 47 10.29 -39.45 -33.52
C PHE A 47 9.39 -38.21 -33.63
N LEU A 48 8.43 -38.24 -34.57
CA LEU A 48 7.33 -37.28 -34.62
C LEU A 48 6.49 -37.46 -33.35
N GLN A 49 6.02 -36.35 -32.76
CA GLN A 49 5.03 -36.42 -31.69
C GLN A 49 3.86 -37.32 -32.12
N PRO A 50 3.36 -38.23 -31.26
CA PRO A 50 2.19 -39.03 -31.57
C PRO A 50 1.04 -38.11 -32.01
N GLU A 51 0.33 -38.48 -33.08
CA GLU A 51 -0.86 -37.73 -33.53
C GLU A 51 -1.91 -37.71 -32.40
N THR A 52 -1.95 -36.62 -31.63
CA THR A 52 -3.02 -36.40 -30.65
C THR A 52 -4.25 -35.92 -31.40
N ARG A 53 -5.31 -36.74 -31.46
CA ARG A 53 -6.61 -36.29 -31.98
C ARG A 53 -7.07 -35.07 -31.16
N PRO A 54 -7.45 -33.95 -31.81
CA PRO A 54 -7.90 -32.77 -31.08
C PRO A 54 -9.18 -33.12 -30.30
N ILE A 55 -9.18 -32.79 -29.00
CA ILE A 55 -10.35 -33.03 -28.12
C ILE A 55 -11.56 -32.22 -28.61
N THR A 56 -12.71 -32.88 -28.73
CA THR A 56 -13.94 -32.21 -29.17
C THR A 56 -14.60 -31.43 -28.02
N GLN A 57 -15.41 -30.43 -28.35
CA GLN A 57 -16.16 -29.67 -27.33
C GLN A 57 -17.12 -30.55 -26.53
N GLU A 58 -17.73 -31.55 -27.18
CA GLU A 58 -18.64 -32.49 -26.51
C GLU A 58 -17.90 -33.37 -25.52
N GLN A 59 -16.69 -33.85 -25.88
CA GLN A 59 -15.83 -34.59 -24.96
C GLN A 59 -15.46 -33.75 -23.74
N LEU A 60 -15.04 -32.48 -23.94
CA LEU A 60 -14.74 -31.57 -22.84
C LEU A 60 -15.95 -31.32 -21.93
N VAL A 61 -17.14 -31.17 -22.50
CA VAL A 61 -18.37 -30.99 -21.70
C VAL A 61 -18.65 -32.21 -20.84
N ASN A 62 -18.50 -33.43 -21.39
CA ASN A 62 -18.70 -34.66 -20.63
C ASN A 62 -17.63 -34.85 -19.55
N GLU A 63 -16.38 -34.53 -19.86
CA GLU A 63 -15.26 -34.58 -18.92
C GLU A 63 -15.49 -33.64 -17.74
N VAL A 64 -15.78 -32.36 -17.99
CA VAL A 64 -16.05 -31.37 -16.94
C VAL A 64 -17.24 -31.78 -16.07
N LYS A 65 -18.29 -32.38 -16.65
CA LYS A 65 -19.43 -32.91 -15.88
C LYS A 65 -19.03 -34.06 -14.97
N GLY A 66 -18.22 -35.00 -15.48
CA GLY A 66 -17.69 -36.13 -14.71
C GLY A 66 -16.85 -35.68 -13.53
N ILE A 67 -15.86 -34.81 -13.78
CA ILE A 67 -14.99 -34.22 -12.76
C ILE A 67 -15.84 -33.45 -11.73
N TYR A 68 -16.78 -32.61 -12.17
CA TYR A 68 -17.62 -31.85 -11.25
C TYR A 68 -18.44 -32.74 -10.31
N ALA A 69 -18.95 -33.88 -10.79
CA ALA A 69 -19.68 -34.83 -9.96
C ALA A 69 -18.77 -35.49 -8.91
N GLY A 70 -17.56 -35.89 -9.29
CA GLY A 70 -16.53 -36.42 -8.38
C GLY A 70 -16.13 -35.39 -7.33
N LEU A 71 -15.78 -34.19 -7.77
CA LEU A 71 -15.42 -33.05 -6.92
C LEU A 71 -16.48 -32.78 -5.85
N VAL A 72 -17.75 -32.64 -6.23
CA VAL A 72 -18.84 -32.38 -5.27
C VAL A 72 -18.97 -33.50 -4.23
N MET A 73 -18.77 -34.76 -4.64
CA MET A 73 -18.80 -35.89 -3.72
C MET A 73 -17.67 -35.83 -2.71
N VAL A 74 -16.43 -35.59 -3.17
CA VAL A 74 -15.26 -35.48 -2.29
C VAL A 74 -15.37 -34.25 -1.38
N GLU A 75 -15.81 -33.11 -1.91
CA GLU A 75 -16.00 -31.87 -1.14
C GLU A 75 -17.00 -32.08 0.01
N LYS A 76 -18.14 -32.70 -0.28
CA LYS A 76 -19.14 -33.03 0.74
C LYS A 76 -18.52 -33.91 1.84
N LYS A 77 -17.71 -34.90 1.46
CA LYS A 77 -17.03 -35.79 2.41
C LYS A 77 -16.01 -35.04 3.27
N CYS A 78 -15.20 -34.13 2.69
CA CYS A 78 -14.29 -33.28 3.46
C CYS A 78 -15.05 -32.46 4.50
N VAL A 79 -16.13 -31.77 4.08
CA VAL A 79 -16.93 -30.93 4.97
C VAL A 79 -17.53 -31.73 6.12
N GLU A 80 -18.12 -32.89 5.84
CA GLU A 80 -18.73 -33.75 6.86
C GLU A 80 -17.69 -34.27 7.88
N ILE A 81 -16.53 -34.74 7.39
CA ILE A 81 -15.49 -35.29 8.26
C ILE A 81 -14.81 -34.18 9.06
N ASP A 82 -14.48 -33.04 8.46
CA ASP A 82 -13.90 -31.89 9.17
C ASP A 82 -14.81 -31.42 10.30
N GLN A 83 -16.12 -31.33 10.06
CA GLN A 83 -17.11 -30.96 11.08
C GLN A 83 -17.17 -31.99 12.22
N GLN A 84 -17.17 -33.28 11.89
CA GLN A 84 -17.15 -34.34 12.89
C GLN A 84 -15.88 -34.27 13.75
N GLN A 85 -14.72 -34.08 13.12
CA GLN A 85 -13.44 -34.00 13.84
C GLN A 85 -13.35 -32.73 14.70
N ALA A 86 -13.83 -31.59 14.19
CA ALA A 86 -13.88 -30.33 14.94
C ALA A 86 -14.80 -30.42 16.17
N ALA A 87 -15.84 -31.25 16.13
CA ALA A 87 -16.76 -31.46 17.27
C ALA A 87 -16.20 -32.38 18.36
N THR A 88 -15.04 -33.04 18.14
CA THR A 88 -14.46 -33.98 19.10
C THR A 88 -13.09 -33.52 19.56
N THR A 89 -12.72 -33.86 20.80
CA THR A 89 -11.37 -33.62 21.35
C THR A 89 -10.49 -34.87 21.33
N THR A 90 -11.01 -35.99 20.80
CA THR A 90 -10.32 -37.29 20.78
C THR A 90 -9.05 -37.21 19.94
N LYS A 91 -7.90 -37.53 20.53
CA LYS A 91 -6.61 -37.52 19.83
C LYS A 91 -6.64 -38.45 18.62
N LEU A 92 -6.20 -37.93 17.47
CA LEU A 92 -6.10 -38.69 16.22
C LEU A 92 -4.72 -39.34 16.13
N THR A 93 -4.67 -40.54 15.53
CA THR A 93 -3.41 -41.21 15.21
C THR A 93 -2.77 -40.60 13.95
N ASN A 94 -1.49 -40.88 13.74
CA ASN A 94 -0.78 -40.41 12.54
C ASN A 94 -1.43 -40.93 11.25
N GLU A 95 -1.89 -42.18 11.24
CA GLU A 95 -2.58 -42.79 10.10
C GLU A 95 -3.91 -42.07 9.80
N GLN A 96 -4.64 -41.67 10.85
CA GLN A 96 -5.86 -40.89 10.69
C GLN A 96 -5.59 -39.51 10.12
N TRP A 97 -4.55 -38.81 10.60
CA TRP A 97 -4.15 -37.53 10.02
C TRP A 97 -3.71 -37.66 8.57
N GLN A 98 -2.92 -38.68 8.23
CA GLN A 98 -2.52 -38.96 6.86
C GLN A 98 -3.73 -39.24 5.95
N ALA A 99 -4.74 -39.96 6.46
CA ALA A 99 -5.97 -40.20 5.72
C ALA A 99 -6.76 -38.90 5.45
N LEU A 100 -6.81 -37.98 6.42
CA LEU A 100 -7.43 -36.66 6.24
C LEU A 100 -6.65 -35.82 5.21
N ILE A 101 -5.32 -35.78 5.31
CA ILE A 101 -4.47 -35.09 4.31
C ILE A 101 -4.69 -35.69 2.92
N ALA A 102 -4.76 -37.02 2.80
CA ALA A 102 -5.00 -37.68 1.52
C ALA A 102 -6.37 -37.32 0.95
N LEU A 103 -7.40 -37.24 1.79
CA LEU A 103 -8.75 -36.81 1.38
C LEU A 103 -8.74 -35.37 0.83
N HIS A 104 -8.11 -34.44 1.55
CA HIS A 104 -7.97 -33.05 1.08
C HIS A 104 -7.10 -32.94 -0.17
N ARG A 105 -6.03 -33.74 -0.26
CA ARG A 105 -5.22 -33.84 -1.50
C ARG A 105 -6.09 -34.21 -2.69
N THR A 106 -6.93 -35.24 -2.57
CA THR A 106 -7.87 -35.64 -3.63
C THR A 106 -8.78 -34.48 -4.01
N LEU A 107 -9.39 -33.79 -3.04
CA LEU A 107 -10.25 -32.64 -3.33
C LEU A 107 -9.51 -31.54 -4.11
N LEU A 108 -8.28 -31.24 -3.74
CA LEU A 108 -7.47 -30.23 -4.44
C LEU A 108 -7.12 -30.65 -5.88
N HIS A 109 -6.84 -31.94 -6.12
CA HIS A 109 -6.64 -32.46 -7.48
C HIS A 109 -7.92 -32.41 -8.32
N GLU A 110 -9.08 -32.78 -7.77
CA GLU A 110 -10.36 -32.66 -8.48
C GLU A 110 -10.66 -31.21 -8.88
N HIS A 111 -10.36 -30.24 -7.99
CA HIS A 111 -10.46 -28.82 -8.33
C HIS A 111 -9.49 -28.43 -9.45
N HIS A 112 -8.23 -28.85 -9.36
CA HIS A 112 -7.22 -28.59 -10.38
C HIS A 112 -7.64 -29.14 -11.76
N ASP A 113 -8.11 -30.38 -11.80
CA ASP A 113 -8.57 -31.03 -13.03
C ASP A 113 -9.82 -30.32 -13.59
N PHE A 114 -10.74 -29.89 -12.72
CA PHE A 114 -11.88 -29.07 -13.13
C PHE A 114 -11.43 -27.76 -13.78
N PHE A 115 -10.44 -27.07 -13.21
CA PHE A 115 -9.92 -25.83 -13.78
C PHE A 115 -9.23 -26.08 -15.13
N LEU A 116 -8.36 -27.09 -15.24
CA LEU A 116 -7.69 -27.41 -16.50
C LEU A 116 -8.69 -27.77 -17.59
N ALA A 117 -9.67 -28.62 -17.31
CA ALA A 117 -10.68 -29.03 -18.27
C ALA A 117 -11.59 -27.85 -18.68
N SER A 118 -12.07 -27.07 -17.70
CA SER A 118 -12.97 -25.93 -17.99
C SER A 118 -12.26 -24.79 -18.71
N GLN A 119 -10.97 -24.54 -18.44
CA GLN A 119 -10.17 -23.47 -19.04
C GLN A 119 -9.40 -23.90 -20.29
N HIS A 120 -9.48 -25.17 -20.70
CA HIS A 120 -8.80 -25.70 -21.89
C HIS A 120 -9.00 -24.80 -23.13
N PRO A 121 -7.98 -24.66 -24.02
CA PRO A 121 -8.08 -23.79 -25.21
C PRO A 121 -9.31 -24.04 -26.08
N SER A 122 -9.67 -25.32 -26.28
CA SER A 122 -10.85 -25.74 -27.06
C SER A 122 -12.20 -25.56 -26.33
N SER A 123 -12.21 -25.17 -25.05
CA SER A 123 -13.44 -25.01 -24.26
C SER A 123 -14.26 -23.82 -24.75
N SER A 124 -15.59 -24.01 -24.82
CA SER A 124 -16.51 -22.94 -25.18
C SER A 124 -16.53 -21.84 -24.10
N PRO A 125 -16.91 -20.59 -24.45
CA PRO A 125 -17.04 -19.52 -23.47
C PRO A 125 -18.01 -19.86 -22.33
N ALA A 126 -19.04 -20.66 -22.59
CA ALA A 126 -19.97 -21.12 -21.57
C ALA A 126 -19.29 -22.07 -20.56
N LEU A 127 -18.43 -22.96 -21.03
CA LEU A 127 -17.69 -23.91 -20.20
C LEU A 127 -16.65 -23.20 -19.32
N LYS A 128 -15.90 -22.25 -19.90
CA LYS A 128 -14.93 -21.42 -19.16
C LYS A 128 -15.57 -20.63 -18.02
N ARG A 129 -16.81 -20.14 -18.20
CA ARG A 129 -17.56 -19.40 -17.17
C ARG A 129 -18.03 -20.26 -15.99
N LEU A 130 -18.00 -21.59 -16.09
CA LEU A 130 -18.48 -22.46 -15.00
C LEU A 130 -17.68 -22.30 -13.72
N ALA A 131 -16.36 -22.11 -13.83
CA ALA A 131 -15.49 -21.89 -12.67
C ALA A 131 -15.94 -20.69 -11.83
N THR A 132 -16.25 -19.56 -12.48
CA THR A 132 -16.83 -18.38 -11.82
C THR A 132 -18.27 -18.64 -11.35
N LYS A 133 -19.11 -19.22 -12.21
CA LYS A 133 -20.53 -19.46 -11.92
C LYS A 133 -20.74 -20.34 -10.68
N TYR A 134 -19.87 -21.33 -10.48
CA TYR A 134 -19.94 -22.23 -9.33
C TYR A 134 -19.02 -21.81 -8.18
N ALA A 135 -18.39 -20.64 -8.27
CA ALA A 135 -17.46 -20.11 -7.28
C ALA A 135 -16.35 -21.11 -6.91
N MET A 136 -15.79 -21.79 -7.91
CA MET A 136 -14.80 -22.86 -7.72
C MET A 136 -13.57 -22.41 -6.93
N PRO A 137 -12.96 -21.22 -7.16
CA PRO A 137 -11.81 -20.77 -6.37
C PRO A 137 -12.17 -20.58 -4.89
N ALA A 138 -13.32 -19.95 -4.60
CA ALA A 138 -13.77 -19.72 -3.23
C ALA A 138 -14.12 -21.03 -2.50
N ARG A 139 -14.70 -22.00 -3.20
CA ARG A 139 -15.00 -23.34 -2.67
C ARG A 139 -13.72 -24.13 -2.37
N MET A 140 -12.77 -24.15 -3.31
CA MET A 140 -11.47 -24.78 -3.12
C MET A 140 -10.74 -24.22 -1.90
N TRP A 141 -10.70 -22.89 -1.77
CA TRP A 141 -10.13 -22.26 -0.58
C TRP A 141 -10.88 -22.65 0.69
N ARG A 142 -12.20 -22.47 0.73
CA ARG A 142 -13.00 -22.67 1.95
C ARG A 142 -12.99 -24.12 2.42
N HIS A 143 -13.28 -25.06 1.54
CA HIS A 143 -13.53 -26.47 1.86
C HIS A 143 -12.33 -27.38 1.60
N GLY A 144 -11.44 -26.97 0.68
CA GLY A 144 -10.23 -27.73 0.37
C GLY A 144 -9.06 -27.39 1.27
N ILE A 145 -8.91 -26.13 1.69
CA ILE A 145 -7.70 -25.64 2.36
C ILE A 145 -8.00 -25.07 3.75
N HIS A 146 -8.82 -24.03 3.81
CA HIS A 146 -9.01 -23.22 5.02
C HIS A 146 -9.68 -23.99 6.17
N SER A 147 -10.77 -24.73 5.92
CA SER A 147 -11.43 -25.51 6.98
C SER A 147 -10.48 -26.50 7.64
N PHE A 148 -9.69 -27.19 6.82
CA PHE A 148 -8.75 -28.20 7.30
C PHE A 148 -7.52 -27.59 7.98
N LEU A 149 -7.00 -26.46 7.47
CA LEU A 149 -5.97 -25.69 8.18
C LEU A 149 -6.45 -25.23 9.54
N GLU A 150 -7.69 -24.77 9.66
CA GLU A 150 -8.25 -24.39 10.94
C GLU A 150 -8.41 -25.60 11.86
N LEU A 151 -8.89 -26.75 11.36
CA LEU A 151 -8.92 -27.98 12.14
C LEU A 151 -7.53 -28.36 12.67
N LEU A 152 -6.51 -28.35 11.80
CA LEU A 152 -5.12 -28.62 12.18
C LEU A 152 -4.63 -27.61 13.22
N ARG A 153 -4.86 -26.31 13.01
CA ARG A 153 -4.44 -25.24 13.93
C ARG A 153 -5.02 -25.39 15.33
N HIS A 154 -6.31 -25.73 15.44
CA HIS A 154 -6.96 -25.95 16.75
C HIS A 154 -6.45 -27.19 17.49
N ARG A 155 -5.67 -28.05 16.82
CA ARG A 155 -5.15 -29.32 17.35
C ARG A 155 -3.65 -29.27 17.63
N LEU A 156 -3.04 -28.08 17.55
CA LEU A 156 -1.66 -27.87 17.97
C LEU A 156 -1.50 -28.11 19.48
N PRO A 157 -0.34 -28.65 19.93
CA PRO A 157 0.84 -28.98 19.14
C PRO A 157 0.79 -30.35 18.43
N ASP A 158 -0.19 -31.22 18.75
CA ASP A 158 -0.26 -32.61 18.27
C ASP A 158 -0.31 -32.74 16.73
N SER A 159 -0.83 -31.73 16.03
CA SER A 159 -0.98 -31.70 14.57
C SER A 159 0.17 -31.02 13.83
N LEU A 160 1.24 -30.56 14.51
CA LEU A 160 2.24 -29.66 13.91
C LEU A 160 2.86 -30.18 12.61
N ASP A 161 3.41 -31.40 12.61
CA ASP A 161 4.05 -32.00 11.43
C ASP A 161 3.07 -32.21 10.27
N HIS A 162 1.81 -32.52 10.60
CA HIS A 162 0.72 -32.70 9.65
C HIS A 162 0.29 -31.36 9.05
N MET A 163 0.25 -30.30 9.87
CA MET A 163 -0.03 -28.94 9.43
C MET A 163 1.05 -28.43 8.50
N LEU A 164 2.33 -28.64 8.83
CA LEU A 164 3.46 -28.31 7.95
C LEU A 164 3.31 -29.04 6.61
N SER A 165 3.12 -30.36 6.65
CA SER A 165 2.97 -31.19 5.45
C SER A 165 1.81 -30.72 4.56
N PHE A 166 0.68 -30.36 5.16
CA PHE A 166 -0.49 -29.89 4.42
C PHE A 166 -0.30 -28.48 3.85
N VAL A 167 0.36 -27.57 4.58
CA VAL A 167 0.66 -26.22 4.07
C VAL A 167 1.55 -26.32 2.82
N TYR A 168 2.61 -27.14 2.83
CA TYR A 168 3.45 -27.33 1.64
C TYR A 168 2.67 -27.91 0.46
N LEU A 169 1.82 -28.92 0.71
CA LEU A 169 0.96 -29.51 -0.30
C LEU A 169 0.02 -28.47 -0.94
N ALA A 170 -0.69 -27.71 -0.11
CA ALA A 170 -1.61 -26.67 -0.57
C ALA A 170 -0.85 -25.56 -1.32
N TYR A 171 0.32 -25.16 -0.83
CA TYR A 171 1.17 -24.16 -1.48
C TYR A 171 1.62 -24.61 -2.87
N SER A 172 2.11 -25.85 -3.01
CA SER A 172 2.48 -26.42 -4.32
C SER A 172 1.29 -26.48 -5.28
N MET A 173 0.10 -26.83 -4.79
CA MET A 173 -1.11 -26.81 -5.61
C MET A 173 -1.49 -25.40 -6.08
N MET A 174 -1.42 -24.39 -5.19
CA MET A 174 -1.71 -23.00 -5.56
C MET A 174 -0.68 -22.44 -6.54
N ALA A 175 0.60 -22.77 -6.36
CA ALA A 175 1.66 -22.38 -7.30
C ALA A 175 1.45 -23.00 -8.68
N LEU A 176 1.05 -24.28 -8.74
CA LEU A 176 0.70 -24.93 -10.01
C LEU A 176 -0.49 -24.25 -10.70
N LEU A 177 -1.53 -23.85 -9.95
CA LEU A 177 -2.69 -23.12 -10.49
C LEU A 177 -2.35 -21.70 -10.95
N MET A 178 -1.40 -21.02 -10.28
CA MET A 178 -0.87 -19.74 -10.74
C MET A 178 -0.29 -19.82 -12.16
N GLU A 179 0.44 -20.90 -12.46
CA GLU A 179 1.08 -21.11 -13.77
C GLU A 179 0.09 -21.63 -14.81
N SER A 180 -0.76 -22.59 -14.43
CA SER A 180 -1.64 -23.30 -15.37
C SER A 180 -2.97 -22.61 -15.62
N VAL A 181 -3.47 -21.79 -14.69
CA VAL A 181 -4.81 -21.19 -14.74
C VAL A 181 -4.76 -19.70 -14.32
N PRO A 182 -4.18 -18.83 -15.19
CA PRO A 182 -3.98 -17.41 -14.85
C PRO A 182 -5.28 -16.60 -14.77
N SER A 183 -6.41 -17.13 -15.25
CA SER A 183 -7.72 -16.44 -15.20
C SER A 183 -8.19 -16.06 -13.78
N PHE A 184 -7.62 -16.70 -12.75
CA PHE A 184 -7.94 -16.44 -11.34
C PHE A 184 -6.72 -16.02 -10.51
N GLU A 185 -5.69 -15.48 -11.18
CA GLU A 185 -4.41 -15.11 -10.57
C GLU A 185 -4.55 -14.30 -9.27
N GLU A 186 -5.45 -13.32 -9.23
CA GLU A 186 -5.70 -12.52 -8.02
C GLU A 186 -6.10 -13.38 -6.81
N THR A 187 -6.95 -14.37 -7.01
CA THR A 187 -7.38 -15.27 -5.93
C THR A 187 -6.21 -16.16 -5.48
N TRP A 188 -5.42 -16.66 -6.41
CA TRP A 188 -4.29 -17.53 -6.12
C TRP A 188 -3.16 -16.82 -5.38
N ILE A 189 -2.84 -15.58 -5.76
CA ILE A 189 -1.87 -14.72 -5.06
C ILE A 189 -2.26 -14.59 -3.59
N GLU A 190 -3.51 -14.28 -3.31
CA GLU A 190 -3.99 -14.15 -1.93
C GLU A 190 -3.91 -15.47 -1.16
N CYS A 191 -4.29 -16.58 -1.77
CA CYS A 191 -4.19 -17.91 -1.16
C CYS A 191 -2.73 -18.25 -0.81
N LEU A 192 -1.78 -17.93 -1.68
CA LEU A 192 -0.34 -18.12 -1.45
C LEU A 192 0.18 -17.25 -0.32
N GLY A 193 -0.26 -15.99 -0.24
CA GLY A 193 0.03 -15.08 0.88
C GLY A 193 -0.51 -15.62 2.21
N ASP A 194 -1.75 -16.10 2.23
CA ASP A 194 -2.37 -16.69 3.43
C ASP A 194 -1.65 -17.98 3.86
N LEU A 195 -1.31 -18.87 2.92
CA LEU A 195 -0.56 -20.10 3.22
C LEU A 195 0.83 -19.80 3.78
N ALA A 196 1.54 -18.85 3.20
CA ALA A 196 2.83 -18.38 3.72
C ALA A 196 2.68 -17.77 5.13
N ARG A 197 1.60 -17.03 5.38
CA ARG A 197 1.28 -16.49 6.71
C ARG A 197 0.95 -17.58 7.72
N TYR A 198 0.24 -18.65 7.35
CA TYR A 198 0.04 -19.83 8.21
C TYR A 198 1.39 -20.49 8.55
N ARG A 199 2.25 -20.71 7.54
CA ARG A 199 3.59 -21.30 7.73
C ARG A 199 4.48 -20.45 8.65
N MET A 200 4.43 -19.13 8.51
CA MET A 200 5.09 -18.18 9.40
C MET A 200 4.54 -18.28 10.83
N ALA A 201 3.21 -18.33 10.99
CA ALA A 201 2.57 -18.27 12.30
C ALA A 201 2.85 -19.50 13.17
N ILE A 202 2.96 -20.69 12.57
CA ILE A 202 3.26 -21.94 13.29
C ILE A 202 4.73 -22.12 13.63
N GLU A 203 5.63 -21.31 13.04
CA GLU A 203 7.06 -21.34 13.37
C GLU A 203 7.34 -20.54 14.65
N GLU A 204 7.51 -21.25 15.75
CA GLU A 204 7.80 -20.65 17.06
C GLU A 204 9.29 -20.75 17.45
N VAL A 205 10.04 -21.68 16.86
CA VAL A 205 11.41 -22.01 17.28
C VAL A 205 12.44 -21.37 16.36
N ASP A 206 12.33 -21.56 15.05
CA ASP A 206 13.28 -20.98 14.09
C ASP A 206 12.82 -19.58 13.65
N LEU A 207 13.30 -18.56 14.37
CA LEU A 207 13.01 -17.16 14.06
C LEU A 207 13.49 -16.73 12.66
N ARG A 208 14.50 -17.40 12.09
CA ARG A 208 14.99 -17.09 10.75
C ARG A 208 14.01 -17.64 9.71
N ASP A 209 13.57 -18.88 9.87
CA ASP A 209 12.57 -19.45 8.96
C ASP A 209 11.23 -18.70 9.07
N ARG A 210 10.84 -18.28 10.28
CA ARG A 210 9.71 -17.39 10.50
C ARG A 210 9.83 -16.09 9.69
N GLU A 211 10.99 -15.43 9.70
CA GLU A 211 11.21 -14.20 8.92
C GLU A 211 11.21 -14.47 7.41
N VAL A 212 11.74 -15.61 6.95
CA VAL A 212 11.66 -16.02 5.54
C VAL A 212 10.20 -16.13 5.10
N TRP A 213 9.37 -16.84 5.85
CA TRP A 213 7.94 -16.98 5.51
C TRP A 213 7.15 -15.69 5.68
N ALA A 214 7.54 -14.81 6.61
CA ALA A 214 7.01 -13.45 6.69
C ALA A 214 7.31 -12.66 5.40
N GLY A 215 8.54 -12.79 4.88
CA GLY A 215 8.97 -12.22 3.60
C GLY A 215 8.19 -12.77 2.42
N VAL A 216 8.00 -14.10 2.33
CA VAL A 216 7.19 -14.74 1.28
C VAL A 216 5.73 -14.26 1.33
N ALA A 217 5.13 -14.19 2.52
CA ALA A 217 3.77 -13.68 2.68
C ALA A 217 3.68 -12.20 2.25
N ARG A 218 4.67 -11.38 2.63
CA ARG A 218 4.75 -9.95 2.27
C ARG A 218 4.83 -9.78 0.76
N MET A 219 5.71 -10.52 0.09
CA MET A 219 5.83 -10.54 -1.39
C MET A 219 4.48 -10.82 -2.06
N TRP A 220 3.76 -11.87 -1.64
CA TRP A 220 2.45 -12.18 -2.22
C TRP A 220 1.40 -11.09 -1.98
N TYR A 221 1.32 -10.54 -0.77
CA TYR A 221 0.37 -9.45 -0.51
C TYR A 221 0.77 -8.13 -1.18
N ASP A 222 2.06 -7.89 -1.38
CA ASP A 222 2.59 -6.78 -2.15
C ASP A 222 2.16 -6.87 -3.62
N LYS A 223 2.24 -8.06 -4.22
CA LYS A 223 1.69 -8.37 -5.54
C LYS A 223 0.17 -8.23 -5.62
N ALA A 224 -0.55 -8.68 -4.58
CA ALA A 224 -2.00 -8.51 -4.48
C ALA A 224 -2.37 -7.02 -4.42
N ALA A 225 -1.61 -6.22 -3.66
CA ALA A 225 -1.80 -4.79 -3.54
C ALA A 225 -1.57 -4.06 -4.87
N ASP A 226 -0.71 -4.57 -5.75
CA ASP A 226 -0.49 -3.96 -7.07
C ASP A 226 -1.64 -4.19 -8.05
N LYS A 227 -2.27 -5.37 -7.97
CA LYS A 227 -3.47 -5.67 -8.77
C LYS A 227 -4.70 -4.98 -8.20
N SER A 228 -4.81 -4.91 -6.88
CA SER A 228 -5.97 -4.36 -6.17
C SER A 228 -5.58 -3.22 -5.20
N PRO A 229 -4.97 -2.12 -5.68
CA PRO A 229 -4.44 -1.06 -4.81
C PRO A 229 -5.51 -0.34 -4.00
N ASN A 230 -6.72 -0.28 -4.53
CA ASN A 230 -7.86 0.39 -3.92
C ASN A 230 -8.45 -0.39 -2.73
N VAL A 231 -8.06 -1.65 -2.53
CA VAL A 231 -8.66 -2.55 -1.54
C VAL A 231 -7.90 -2.52 -0.22
N GLY A 232 -8.53 -1.95 0.81
CA GLY A 232 -7.93 -1.83 2.14
C GLY A 232 -7.66 -3.18 2.83
N ARG A 233 -8.37 -4.25 2.45
CA ARG A 233 -8.20 -5.58 3.04
C ARG A 233 -6.78 -6.14 2.82
N ILE A 234 -6.20 -5.92 1.65
CA ILE A 234 -4.84 -6.37 1.36
C ILE A 234 -3.81 -5.57 2.19
N GLN A 235 -4.05 -4.27 2.34
CA GLN A 235 -3.23 -3.40 3.20
C GLN A 235 -3.27 -3.85 4.66
N HIS A 236 -4.43 -4.33 5.14
CA HIS A 236 -4.55 -4.91 6.48
C HIS A 236 -3.68 -6.17 6.66
N HIS A 237 -3.56 -7.03 5.66
CA HIS A 237 -2.66 -8.19 5.72
C HIS A 237 -1.19 -7.75 5.85
N LEU A 238 -0.77 -6.75 5.08
CA LEU A 238 0.57 -6.15 5.19
C LEU A 238 0.80 -5.53 6.59
N ALA A 239 -0.24 -4.94 7.21
CA ALA A 239 -0.14 -4.43 8.57
C ALA A 239 0.21 -5.53 9.59
N VAL A 240 -0.40 -6.72 9.48
CA VAL A 240 -0.10 -7.84 10.37
C VAL A 240 1.36 -8.31 10.24
N LEU A 241 1.92 -8.22 9.03
CA LEU A 241 3.30 -8.63 8.70
C LEU A 241 4.37 -7.56 8.95
N ALA A 242 3.97 -6.33 9.27
CA ALA A 242 4.90 -5.22 9.49
C ALA A 242 5.59 -5.24 10.86
N ARG A 243 5.31 -6.24 11.71
CA ARG A 243 6.01 -6.41 12.99
C ARG A 243 7.51 -6.70 12.76
N PRO A 244 8.41 -6.17 13.60
CA PRO A 244 8.17 -5.35 14.79
C PRO A 244 8.08 -3.82 14.52
N ASN A 245 8.08 -3.37 13.26
CA ASN A 245 8.06 -1.94 12.91
C ASN A 245 6.68 -1.32 13.20
N ILE A 246 6.59 -0.52 14.28
CA ILE A 246 5.31 0.04 14.74
C ILE A 246 4.79 1.19 13.88
N ILE A 247 5.68 1.93 13.22
CA ILE A 247 5.30 3.01 12.28
C ILE A 247 4.69 2.40 11.03
N GLN A 248 5.35 1.38 10.47
CA GLN A 248 4.85 0.68 9.30
C GLN A 248 3.55 -0.08 9.58
N GLN A 249 3.42 -0.71 10.75
CA GLN A 249 2.15 -1.30 11.19
C GLN A 249 1.03 -0.26 11.24
N LEU A 250 1.26 0.88 11.89
CA LEU A 250 0.27 1.96 11.97
C LEU A 250 -0.09 2.48 10.58
N PHE A 251 0.90 2.68 9.71
CA PHE A 251 0.69 3.08 8.34
C PHE A 251 -0.23 2.11 7.59
N TYR A 252 0.07 0.81 7.57
CA TYR A 252 -0.76 -0.14 6.82
C TYR A 252 -2.18 -0.29 7.41
N TYR A 253 -2.34 -0.26 8.73
CA TYR A 253 -3.67 -0.26 9.35
C TYR A 253 -4.48 0.99 8.98
N THR A 254 -3.85 2.17 9.02
CA THR A 254 -4.54 3.42 8.66
C THR A 254 -4.80 3.52 7.15
N LYS A 255 -3.87 3.04 6.31
CA LYS A 255 -4.08 2.89 4.87
C LYS A 255 -5.26 1.96 4.57
N ALA A 256 -5.38 0.82 5.25
CA ALA A 256 -6.53 -0.08 5.11
C ALA A 256 -7.88 0.60 5.40
N LEU A 257 -7.90 1.61 6.29
CA LEU A 257 -9.09 2.37 6.64
C LEU A 257 -9.36 3.57 5.73
N VAL A 258 -8.32 4.11 5.07
CA VAL A 258 -8.39 5.32 4.23
C VAL A 258 -8.20 5.00 2.72
N SER A 259 -8.18 3.71 2.37
CA SER A 259 -8.24 3.24 0.98
C SER A 259 -9.57 3.61 0.31
N VAL A 260 -9.59 3.61 -1.02
CA VAL A 260 -10.82 3.82 -1.82
C VAL A 260 -11.94 2.85 -1.42
N ASN A 261 -11.58 1.59 -1.15
CA ASN A 261 -12.46 0.56 -0.62
C ASN A 261 -11.94 0.19 0.78
N PRO A 262 -12.41 0.88 1.85
CA PRO A 262 -11.93 0.64 3.21
C PRO A 262 -12.19 -0.78 3.70
N PHE A 263 -11.39 -1.22 4.68
CA PHE A 263 -11.60 -2.46 5.40
C PHE A 263 -11.92 -2.19 6.89
N PRO A 264 -13.21 -2.08 7.27
CA PRO A 264 -13.61 -1.70 8.62
C PRO A 264 -13.06 -2.59 9.74
N ASN A 265 -12.87 -3.90 9.49
CA ASN A 265 -12.33 -4.84 10.48
C ASN A 265 -10.88 -4.50 10.89
N ALA A 266 -10.17 -3.66 10.12
CA ALA A 266 -8.88 -3.12 10.54
C ALA A 266 -8.99 -2.28 11.82
N ARG A 267 -10.18 -1.71 12.14
CA ARG A 267 -10.41 -0.96 13.39
C ARG A 267 -10.28 -1.83 14.63
N GLU A 268 -10.70 -3.09 14.56
CA GLU A 268 -10.50 -4.05 15.65
C GLU A 268 -9.06 -4.56 15.68
N SER A 269 -8.50 -4.85 14.51
CA SER A 269 -7.14 -5.41 14.41
C SER A 269 -6.04 -4.45 14.87
N VAL A 270 -6.17 -3.14 14.58
CA VAL A 270 -5.19 -2.12 15.00
C VAL A 270 -5.11 -2.00 16.52
N MET A 271 -6.14 -2.43 17.26
CA MET A 271 -6.09 -2.47 18.72
C MET A 271 -5.00 -3.41 19.25
N LEU A 272 -4.56 -4.42 18.47
CA LEU A 272 -3.41 -5.25 18.84
C LEU A 272 -2.09 -4.45 18.88
N LEU A 273 -1.99 -3.38 18.08
CA LEU A 273 -0.89 -2.43 18.14
C LEU A 273 -1.10 -1.43 19.29
N PHE A 274 -2.32 -0.93 19.48
CA PHE A 274 -2.60 0.13 20.45
C PHE A 274 -2.68 -0.32 21.91
N ASN A 275 -3.29 -1.48 22.20
CA ASN A 275 -3.53 -1.95 23.57
C ASN A 275 -2.27 -2.00 24.44
N PRO A 276 -1.08 -2.44 23.95
CA PRO A 276 0.15 -2.37 24.73
C PRO A 276 0.49 -0.94 25.20
N PHE A 277 0.28 0.08 24.36
CA PHE A 277 0.56 1.48 24.70
C PHE A 277 -0.53 2.12 25.56
N LEU A 278 -1.78 1.64 25.46
CA LEU A 278 -2.91 2.15 26.24
C LEU A 278 -2.96 1.56 27.66
N ALA A 279 -2.70 0.25 27.81
CA ALA A 279 -2.78 -0.45 29.10
C ALA A 279 -1.49 -0.35 29.92
N ASN A 280 -0.32 -0.58 29.29
CA ASN A 280 0.99 -0.63 29.96
C ASN A 280 1.95 0.39 29.32
N GLY A 281 1.48 1.63 29.20
CA GLY A 281 2.06 2.63 28.29
C GLY A 281 3.54 2.92 28.48
N GLU A 282 4.06 2.90 29.71
CA GLU A 282 5.49 3.15 29.96
C GLU A 282 6.37 2.00 29.50
N ILE A 283 6.03 0.75 29.87
CA ILE A 283 6.80 -0.46 29.52
C ILE A 283 6.81 -0.67 28.00
N ALA A 284 5.65 -0.48 27.35
CA ALA A 284 5.57 -0.62 25.89
C ALA A 284 6.40 0.46 25.18
N SER A 285 6.36 1.71 25.66
CA SER A 285 7.08 2.83 25.04
C SER A 285 8.60 2.67 25.16
N GLN A 286 9.11 2.11 26.26
CA GLN A 286 10.55 1.89 26.47
C GLN A 286 11.19 0.93 25.46
N ARG A 287 10.39 0.12 24.75
CA ARG A 287 10.90 -0.83 23.73
C ARG A 287 11.21 -0.18 22.38
N TYR A 288 10.78 1.06 22.17
CA TYR A 288 10.85 1.74 20.87
C TYR A 288 11.50 3.12 21.01
N PRO A 289 12.03 3.70 19.91
CA PRO A 289 12.47 5.09 19.90
C PRO A 289 11.34 6.02 20.37
N SER A 290 11.66 6.98 21.25
CA SER A 290 10.67 7.87 21.87
C SER A 290 9.76 8.60 20.87
N VAL A 291 10.28 8.96 19.70
CA VAL A 291 9.53 9.57 18.61
C VAL A 291 8.46 8.64 18.04
N GLU A 292 8.79 7.35 17.86
CA GLU A 292 7.88 6.36 17.28
C GLU A 292 6.80 5.98 18.29
N SER A 293 7.18 5.75 19.55
CA SER A 293 6.22 5.45 20.61
C SER A 293 5.27 6.62 20.86
N ALA A 294 5.76 7.87 20.89
CA ALA A 294 4.93 9.05 21.09
C ALA A 294 3.94 9.22 19.93
N PHE A 295 4.39 9.06 18.68
CA PHE A 295 3.55 9.15 17.49
C PHE A 295 2.45 8.08 17.48
N VAL A 296 2.81 6.81 17.69
CA VAL A 296 1.84 5.69 17.69
C VAL A 296 0.86 5.82 18.84
N LYS A 297 1.32 6.24 20.04
CA LYS A 297 0.45 6.43 21.19
C LYS A 297 -0.48 7.64 21.03
N ALA A 298 -0.03 8.73 20.43
CA ALA A 298 -0.89 9.87 20.09
C ALA A 298 -2.01 9.43 19.12
N ALA A 299 -1.65 8.68 18.07
CA ALA A 299 -2.63 8.11 17.14
C ALA A 299 -3.61 7.17 17.86
N ALA A 300 -3.14 6.31 18.77
CA ALA A 300 -3.97 5.42 19.58
C ALA A 300 -5.01 6.22 20.40
N ILE A 301 -4.55 7.25 21.12
CA ILE A 301 -5.40 8.09 21.97
C ILE A 301 -6.46 8.84 21.12
N GLN A 302 -6.08 9.39 19.97
CA GLN A 302 -7.05 10.01 19.05
C GLN A 302 -8.07 8.98 18.53
N PHE A 303 -7.58 7.80 18.13
CA PHE A 303 -8.40 6.72 17.56
C PHE A 303 -9.45 6.20 18.55
N THR A 304 -9.06 6.00 19.81
CA THR A 304 -9.94 5.47 20.86
C THR A 304 -10.72 6.55 21.62
N ARG A 305 -10.63 7.82 21.18
CA ARG A 305 -11.25 8.97 21.87
C ARG A 305 -10.82 9.11 23.33
N GLY A 306 -9.52 8.92 23.59
CA GLY A 306 -8.93 9.04 24.92
C GLY A 306 -8.80 10.48 25.43
N SER A 307 -7.91 10.68 26.40
CA SER A 307 -7.65 11.99 27.02
C SER A 307 -7.01 12.98 26.04
N VAL A 308 -7.60 14.17 25.94
CA VAL A 308 -7.09 15.29 25.12
C VAL A 308 -5.79 15.85 25.71
N GLU A 309 -5.68 15.92 27.04
CA GLU A 309 -4.45 16.34 27.73
C GLU A 309 -3.30 15.38 27.39
N MET A 310 -3.53 14.07 27.53
CA MET A 310 -2.53 13.05 27.21
C MET A 310 -2.14 13.09 25.73
N TYR A 311 -3.10 13.27 24.83
CA TYR A 311 -2.82 13.46 23.41
C TYR A 311 -1.89 14.66 23.18
N THR A 312 -2.20 15.80 23.79
CA THR A 312 -1.43 17.04 23.64
C THR A 312 0.00 16.86 24.14
N GLN A 313 0.19 16.26 25.31
CA GLN A 313 1.52 15.94 25.86
C GLN A 313 2.32 15.00 24.93
N LEU A 314 1.68 13.99 24.35
CA LEU A 314 2.33 13.08 23.41
C LEU A 314 2.71 13.76 22.10
N VAL A 315 1.88 14.67 21.60
CA VAL A 315 2.19 15.49 20.41
C VAL A 315 3.38 16.40 20.70
N GLU A 316 3.41 17.09 21.84
CA GLU A 316 4.55 17.91 22.26
C GLU A 316 5.83 17.08 22.39
N GLN A 317 5.74 15.91 23.03
CA GLN A 317 6.85 14.97 23.13
C GLN A 317 7.35 14.56 21.75
N PHE A 318 6.46 14.10 20.86
CA PHE A 318 6.79 13.69 19.49
C PHE A 318 7.51 14.81 18.73
N LEU A 319 6.95 16.03 18.72
CA LEU A 319 7.49 17.17 18.01
C LEU A 319 8.88 17.57 18.56
N SER A 320 9.06 17.53 19.89
CA SER A 320 10.33 17.89 20.53
C SER A 320 11.52 16.99 20.12
N VAL A 321 11.24 15.73 19.74
CA VAL A 321 12.28 14.77 19.37
C VAL A 321 12.35 14.44 17.88
N LEU A 322 11.36 14.86 17.08
CA LEU A 322 11.25 14.53 15.65
C LEU A 322 12.49 14.98 14.86
N ASN A 323 12.91 16.24 15.03
CA ASN A 323 14.06 16.80 14.32
C ASN A 323 15.36 16.01 14.58
N SER A 324 15.61 15.69 15.86
CA SER A 324 16.78 14.92 16.29
C SER A 324 16.71 13.46 15.83
N HIS A 325 15.51 12.88 15.77
CA HIS A 325 15.32 11.53 15.25
C HIS A 325 15.68 11.45 13.76
N ILE A 326 15.19 12.37 12.94
CA ILE A 326 15.51 12.42 11.50
C ILE A 326 17.02 12.51 11.30
N GLY A 327 17.69 13.38 12.07
CA GLY A 327 19.14 13.51 12.05
C GLY A 327 19.88 12.23 12.46
N ARG A 328 19.30 11.40 13.33
CA ARG A 328 19.87 10.12 13.78
C ARG A 328 19.66 9.00 12.77
N VAL A 329 18.45 8.87 12.23
CA VAL A 329 18.10 7.76 11.31
C VAL A 329 18.49 8.04 9.85
N THR A 330 18.72 9.31 9.49
CA THR A 330 19.23 9.76 8.20
C THR A 330 18.54 9.10 7.00
N ALA A 331 19.23 8.27 6.23
CA ALA A 331 18.70 7.62 5.04
C ALA A 331 17.49 6.73 5.32
N LYS A 332 17.38 6.12 6.52
CA LYS A 332 16.22 5.30 6.89
C LYS A 332 14.93 6.12 6.96
N PHE A 333 15.02 7.43 7.19
CA PHE A 333 13.86 8.32 7.17
C PHE A 333 13.22 8.43 5.79
N ARG A 334 13.93 8.09 4.71
CA ARG A 334 13.34 8.10 3.35
C ARG A 334 12.24 7.04 3.18
N VAL A 335 12.31 5.96 3.96
CA VAL A 335 11.28 4.92 4.01
C VAL A 335 10.22 5.25 5.09
N GLN A 336 10.67 5.61 6.29
CA GLN A 336 9.78 5.90 7.42
C GLN A 336 8.95 7.19 7.24
N GLY A 337 9.52 8.21 6.58
CA GLY A 337 8.91 9.51 6.38
C GLY A 337 7.59 9.45 5.59
N PRO A 338 7.54 8.83 4.40
CA PRO A 338 6.29 8.61 3.66
C PRO A 338 5.20 7.90 4.46
N GLU A 339 5.57 6.90 5.27
CA GLU A 339 4.64 6.17 6.14
C GLU A 339 4.04 7.10 7.22
N MET A 340 4.89 7.90 7.87
CA MET A 340 4.46 8.92 8.83
C MET A 340 3.59 10.00 8.17
N ALA A 341 3.98 10.53 7.00
CA ALA A 341 3.21 11.51 6.26
C ALA A 341 1.82 10.99 5.89
N SER A 342 1.74 9.75 5.39
CA SER A 342 0.48 9.10 5.06
C SER A 342 -0.42 8.91 6.29
N THR A 343 0.17 8.51 7.43
CA THR A 343 -0.55 8.39 8.70
C THR A 343 -1.05 9.75 9.20
N LEU A 344 -0.23 10.82 9.11
CA LEU A 344 -0.66 12.18 9.42
C LEU A 344 -1.86 12.59 8.56
N CYS A 345 -1.84 12.31 7.26
CA CYS A 345 -3.01 12.54 6.40
C CYS A 345 -4.22 11.73 6.89
N ALA A 346 -4.05 10.45 7.24
CA ALA A 346 -5.12 9.60 7.76
C ALA A 346 -5.73 10.11 9.08
N THR A 347 -4.94 10.78 9.95
CA THR A 347 -5.48 11.40 11.18
C THR A 347 -6.47 12.54 10.86
N LEU A 348 -6.28 13.28 9.75
CA LEU A 348 -7.23 14.32 9.30
C LEU A 348 -8.54 13.72 8.76
N PHE A 349 -8.50 12.49 8.23
CA PHE A 349 -9.70 11.71 7.90
C PHE A 349 -10.29 10.99 9.10
N ASP A 350 -9.75 11.21 10.31
CA ASP A 350 -10.14 10.49 11.51
C ASP A 350 -10.12 8.96 11.29
N PHE A 351 -9.07 8.51 10.60
CA PHE A 351 -8.85 7.11 10.22
C PHE A 351 -10.02 6.52 9.43
N GLY A 352 -10.55 7.29 8.47
CA GLY A 352 -11.64 6.85 7.61
C GLY A 352 -12.99 6.81 8.32
N ASN A 353 -13.17 7.58 9.40
CA ASN A 353 -14.48 7.69 10.04
C ASN A 353 -15.46 8.39 9.10
N VAL A 354 -16.60 7.74 8.84
CA VAL A 354 -17.66 8.26 7.97
C VAL A 354 -18.24 9.59 8.44
N GLU A 355 -18.09 9.92 9.72
CA GLU A 355 -18.54 11.18 10.29
C GLU A 355 -17.57 12.34 10.04
N SER A 356 -16.30 12.05 9.72
CA SER A 356 -15.26 13.04 9.47
C SER A 356 -15.64 13.97 8.32
N TYR A 357 -15.36 15.26 8.51
CA TYR A 357 -15.62 16.27 7.49
C TYR A 357 -14.88 15.95 6.18
N LEU A 358 -13.58 15.64 6.26
CA LEU A 358 -12.80 15.32 5.07
C LEU A 358 -13.30 14.06 4.38
N TRP A 359 -13.69 13.04 5.13
CA TRP A 359 -14.27 11.83 4.54
C TRP A 359 -15.53 12.15 3.74
N LYS A 360 -16.47 12.89 4.35
CA LYS A 360 -17.71 13.32 3.69
C LYS A 360 -17.45 14.18 2.45
N ALA A 361 -16.50 15.11 2.52
CA ALA A 361 -16.14 15.98 1.41
C ALA A 361 -15.63 15.18 0.20
N PHE A 362 -14.72 14.23 0.41
CA PHE A 362 -14.21 13.38 -0.67
C PHE A 362 -15.27 12.47 -1.28
N ILE A 363 -16.11 11.83 -0.45
CA ILE A 363 -17.19 10.96 -0.93
C ILE A 363 -18.24 11.76 -1.71
N SER A 364 -18.63 12.94 -1.20
CA SER A 364 -19.56 13.84 -1.86
C SER A 364 -19.02 14.31 -3.22
N TYR A 365 -17.75 14.73 -3.26
CA TYR A 365 -17.11 15.16 -4.50
C TYR A 365 -17.00 14.04 -5.52
N ASP A 366 -16.60 12.83 -5.11
CA ASP A 366 -16.56 11.67 -5.99
C ASP A 366 -17.94 11.35 -6.58
N ALA A 367 -19.00 11.40 -5.77
CA ALA A 367 -20.37 11.20 -6.24
C ALA A 367 -20.81 12.27 -7.25
N GLN A 368 -20.46 13.53 -7.01
CA GLN A 368 -20.72 14.64 -7.94
C GLN A 368 -20.00 14.44 -9.27
N VAL A 369 -18.71 14.08 -9.25
CA VAL A 369 -17.94 13.78 -10.47
C VAL A 369 -18.57 12.63 -11.25
N GLN A 370 -18.95 11.54 -10.58
CA GLN A 370 -19.60 10.41 -11.25
C GLN A 370 -20.94 10.81 -11.90
N ALA A 371 -21.76 11.61 -11.21
CA ALA A 371 -23.01 12.12 -11.77
C ALA A 371 -22.80 12.99 -13.02
N VAL A 372 -21.76 13.84 -13.03
CA VAL A 372 -21.40 14.63 -14.22
C VAL A 372 -20.97 13.75 -15.38
N LEU A 373 -20.15 12.72 -15.13
CA LEU A 373 -19.70 11.77 -16.15
C LEU A 373 -20.86 10.95 -16.72
N GLU A 374 -21.83 10.58 -15.88
CA GLU A 374 -23.04 9.86 -16.31
C GLU A 374 -23.96 10.75 -17.16
N ASN A 375 -24.15 12.01 -16.78
CA ASN A 375 -24.90 12.98 -17.58
C ASN A 375 -24.23 13.26 -18.93
N TYR A 376 -22.90 13.33 -18.97
CA TYR A 376 -22.14 13.45 -20.22
C TYR A 376 -22.38 12.24 -21.14
N ARG A 377 -22.34 11.02 -20.58
CA ARG A 377 -22.65 9.78 -21.31
C ARG A 377 -24.07 9.79 -21.88
N ASN A 378 -25.05 10.24 -21.09
CA ASN A 378 -26.45 10.29 -21.50
C ASN A 378 -26.72 11.34 -22.59
N SER A 379 -26.02 12.47 -22.57
CA SER A 379 -26.24 13.57 -23.54
C SER A 379 -25.53 13.38 -24.87
N THR A 380 -24.36 12.74 -24.90
CA THR A 380 -23.55 12.58 -26.12
C THR A 380 -23.80 11.25 -26.85
N GLY A 381 -24.42 10.27 -26.18
CA GLY A 381 -24.58 8.91 -26.71
C GLY A 381 -23.24 8.17 -26.92
N GLN A 382 -22.11 8.77 -26.51
CA GLN A 382 -20.78 8.18 -26.61
C GLN A 382 -20.54 7.20 -25.44
N ALA A 383 -19.54 6.32 -25.62
CA ALA A 383 -18.98 5.53 -24.52
C ALA A 383 -18.39 6.45 -23.43
N LYS A 384 -18.01 5.85 -22.29
CA LYS A 384 -17.37 6.53 -21.15
C LYS A 384 -16.28 7.51 -21.65
N PRO A 385 -16.24 8.76 -21.15
CA PRO A 385 -15.21 9.73 -21.55
C PRO A 385 -13.81 9.14 -21.34
N SER A 386 -12.86 9.53 -22.21
CA SER A 386 -11.47 9.12 -22.07
C SER A 386 -10.90 9.62 -20.74
N ALA A 387 -9.88 8.94 -20.22
CA ALA A 387 -9.26 9.34 -18.97
C ALA A 387 -8.67 10.77 -19.03
N GLU A 388 -8.22 11.21 -20.20
CA GLU A 388 -7.75 12.58 -20.43
C GLU A 388 -8.90 13.59 -20.36
N GLN A 389 -10.06 13.27 -20.94
CA GLN A 389 -11.25 14.13 -20.84
C GLN A 389 -11.72 14.27 -19.38
N GLU A 390 -11.74 13.18 -18.63
CA GLU A 390 -12.09 13.20 -17.22
C GLU A 390 -11.10 14.03 -16.39
N ALA A 391 -9.80 13.91 -16.65
CA ALA A 391 -8.77 14.72 -15.98
C ALA A 391 -8.92 16.22 -16.30
N ASN A 392 -9.16 16.57 -17.57
CA ASN A 392 -9.36 17.95 -17.98
C ASN A 392 -10.59 18.58 -17.34
N LEU A 393 -11.70 17.84 -17.25
CA LEU A 393 -12.92 18.29 -16.59
C LEU A 393 -12.68 18.58 -15.11
N LYS A 394 -12.01 17.67 -14.40
CA LYS A 394 -11.65 17.86 -12.98
C LYS A 394 -10.78 19.09 -12.79
N GLU A 395 -9.80 19.29 -13.68
CA GLU A 395 -8.91 20.45 -13.63
C GLU A 395 -9.64 21.77 -13.88
N GLU A 396 -10.57 21.78 -14.85
CA GLU A 396 -11.38 22.96 -15.14
C GLU A 396 -12.29 23.33 -13.96
N GLN A 397 -12.95 22.34 -13.35
CA GLN A 397 -13.76 22.52 -12.14
C GLN A 397 -12.93 23.06 -10.97
N ARG A 398 -11.74 22.47 -10.75
CA ARG A 398 -10.79 22.94 -9.73
C ARG A 398 -10.48 24.42 -9.93
N ARG A 399 -10.05 24.82 -11.13
CA ARG A 399 -9.71 26.22 -11.44
C ARG A 399 -10.90 27.16 -11.31
N ALA A 400 -12.08 26.75 -11.77
CA ALA A 400 -13.30 27.54 -11.66
C ALA A 400 -13.65 27.84 -10.19
N CYS A 401 -13.52 26.83 -9.32
CA CYS A 401 -13.76 27.01 -7.90
C CYS A 401 -12.80 28.04 -7.27
N PHE A 402 -11.49 27.92 -7.52
CA PHE A 402 -10.53 28.86 -6.94
C PHE A 402 -10.63 30.27 -7.51
N ARG A 403 -11.05 30.46 -8.77
CA ARG A 403 -11.40 31.79 -9.29
C ARG A 403 -12.49 32.47 -8.45
N SER A 404 -13.49 31.72 -8.01
CA SER A 404 -14.56 32.23 -7.14
C SER A 404 -14.14 32.33 -5.67
N ALA A 405 -13.32 31.42 -5.17
CA ALA A 405 -12.87 31.42 -3.78
C ALA A 405 -11.88 32.57 -3.51
N ASN A 406 -11.08 32.96 -4.49
CA ASN A 406 -10.08 34.03 -4.35
C ASN A 406 -10.71 35.42 -4.22
N SER A 407 -11.99 35.60 -4.57
CA SER A 407 -12.71 36.84 -4.28
C SER A 407 -13.22 36.94 -2.83
N HIS A 408 -13.12 35.85 -2.06
CA HIS A 408 -13.57 35.77 -0.67
C HIS A 408 -12.36 35.54 0.24
N THR A 409 -12.01 36.55 1.04
CA THR A 409 -10.94 36.49 2.05
C THR A 409 -11.45 36.12 3.44
N GLY A 410 -12.70 35.63 3.54
CA GLY A 410 -13.28 35.21 4.81
C GLY A 410 -12.41 34.17 5.52
N HIS A 411 -12.35 34.27 6.86
CA HIS A 411 -11.59 33.33 7.68
C HIS A 411 -12.02 31.87 7.39
N PRO A 412 -11.07 30.92 7.47
CA PRO A 412 -11.33 29.52 7.13
C PRO A 412 -12.48 28.96 7.98
N ARG A 413 -13.21 27.97 7.44
CA ARG A 413 -14.09 27.11 8.27
C ARG A 413 -13.19 26.27 9.18
N ALA A 414 -12.65 26.88 10.23
CA ALA A 414 -11.74 26.22 11.11
C ALA A 414 -12.45 25.09 11.87
N ALA A 415 -11.76 23.97 12.01
CA ALA A 415 -12.12 22.94 12.97
C ALA A 415 -11.86 23.50 14.38
N HIS A 416 -12.83 24.19 14.96
CA HIS A 416 -12.73 24.61 16.34
C HIS A 416 -13.05 23.42 17.24
N SER A 417 -12.09 23.04 18.08
CA SER A 417 -12.37 22.16 19.22
C SER A 417 -13.22 22.95 20.21
N THR A 418 -14.38 22.41 20.60
CA THR A 418 -15.30 23.05 21.55
C THR A 418 -14.88 22.87 23.00
N LYS A 419 -13.78 22.14 23.26
CA LYS A 419 -13.26 21.86 24.60
C LYS A 419 -11.88 22.48 24.78
N ASP A 420 -11.75 23.35 25.78
CA ASP A 420 -10.45 23.79 26.26
C ASP A 420 -9.64 22.60 26.75
N ALA A 421 -8.35 22.55 26.39
CA ALA A 421 -7.41 21.51 26.80
C ALA A 421 -7.08 21.56 28.32
N THR A 422 -7.69 22.48 29.06
CA THR A 422 -7.40 22.75 30.48
C THR A 422 -8.25 21.92 31.44
N THR A 423 -9.30 21.24 30.99
CA THR A 423 -10.05 20.29 31.82
C THR A 423 -9.32 18.95 31.85
N LYS A 424 -8.73 18.62 32.99
CA LYS A 424 -7.89 17.41 33.20
C LYS A 424 -8.54 16.08 32.79
N ASP A 425 -9.87 16.03 32.72
CA ASP A 425 -10.64 14.83 32.34
C ASP A 425 -11.30 14.92 30.96
N ALA A 426 -10.90 15.88 30.11
CA ALA A 426 -11.49 16.03 28.79
C ALA A 426 -11.09 14.88 27.85
N THR A 427 -12.08 14.15 27.34
CA THR A 427 -11.94 13.21 26.23
C THR A 427 -12.48 13.79 24.92
N PHE A 428 -11.99 13.25 23.80
CA PHE A 428 -12.49 13.61 22.47
C PHE A 428 -14.00 13.39 22.39
N SER A 429 -14.72 14.44 22.01
CA SER A 429 -16.18 14.44 21.94
C SER A 429 -16.76 13.77 20.69
N GLY A 430 -15.96 13.63 19.63
CA GLY A 430 -16.38 13.03 18.36
C GLY A 430 -15.36 13.25 17.25
N ALA A 431 -15.74 12.92 16.02
CA ALA A 431 -14.86 13.00 14.85
C ALA A 431 -14.31 14.42 14.61
N GLN A 432 -15.15 15.46 14.74
CA GLN A 432 -14.74 16.85 14.46
C GLN A 432 -13.68 17.36 15.43
N ASP A 433 -13.85 17.05 16.72
CA ASP A 433 -12.90 17.40 17.77
C ASP A 433 -11.57 16.67 17.60
N ALA A 434 -11.63 15.39 17.21
CA ALA A 434 -10.44 14.61 16.87
C ALA A 434 -9.68 15.20 15.67
N VAL A 435 -10.40 15.59 14.61
CA VAL A 435 -9.79 16.24 13.44
C VAL A 435 -9.21 17.61 13.79
N ALA A 436 -9.88 18.41 14.63
CA ALA A 436 -9.36 19.70 15.08
C ALA A 436 -7.98 19.58 15.75
N LYS A 437 -7.80 18.58 16.62
CA LYS A 437 -6.49 18.31 17.26
C LYS A 437 -5.49 17.68 16.27
N ALA A 438 -5.95 16.83 15.36
CA ALA A 438 -5.11 16.28 14.28
C ALA A 438 -4.55 17.37 13.37
N CYS A 439 -5.30 18.46 13.13
CA CYS A 439 -4.81 19.61 12.38
C CYS A 439 -3.63 20.32 13.05
N HIS A 440 -3.58 20.35 14.39
CA HIS A 440 -2.42 20.83 15.13
C HIS A 440 -1.21 19.93 14.89
N LEU A 441 -1.37 18.62 15.09
CA LEU A 441 -0.32 17.63 14.82
C LEU A 441 0.18 17.72 13.37
N PHE A 442 -0.71 17.80 12.39
CA PHE A 442 -0.36 17.89 10.97
C PHE A 442 0.49 19.12 10.68
N TYR A 443 0.03 20.33 11.05
CA TYR A 443 0.79 21.56 10.81
C TYR A 443 2.17 21.51 11.46
N SER A 444 2.25 21.23 12.77
CA SER A 444 3.51 21.32 13.51
C SER A 444 4.52 20.25 13.06
N SER A 445 4.04 19.06 12.70
CA SER A 445 4.93 18.03 12.13
C SER A 445 5.50 18.48 10.79
N ASN A 446 4.65 19.04 9.93
CA ASN A 446 5.05 19.54 8.63
C ASN A 446 6.00 20.73 8.76
N GLU A 447 5.75 21.66 9.68
CA GLU A 447 6.63 22.79 9.97
C GLU A 447 8.05 22.30 10.31
N VAL A 448 8.19 21.38 11.26
CA VAL A 448 9.49 20.78 11.63
C VAL A 448 10.18 20.16 10.41
N ILE A 449 9.45 19.48 9.54
CA ILE A 449 10.01 18.83 8.34
C ILE A 449 10.44 19.86 7.29
N PHE A 450 9.57 20.82 6.96
CA PHE A 450 9.85 21.86 5.96
C PHE A 450 10.96 22.82 6.40
N GLN A 451 11.23 22.95 7.70
CA GLN A 451 12.39 23.70 8.21
C GLN A 451 13.73 22.96 8.05
N ARG A 452 13.74 21.67 7.68
CA ARG A 452 14.99 20.92 7.41
C ARG A 452 15.56 21.21 6.01
N ILE A 453 15.94 22.46 5.81
CA ILE A 453 16.46 22.98 4.54
C ILE A 453 17.69 22.19 4.07
N GLY A 454 17.65 21.70 2.83
CA GLY A 454 18.73 20.94 2.20
C GLY A 454 18.83 19.47 2.62
N ASP A 455 18.01 18.99 3.57
CA ASP A 455 18.00 17.59 3.96
C ASP A 455 17.25 16.72 2.94
N LYS A 456 18.00 15.99 2.11
CA LYS A 456 17.41 15.11 1.09
C LYS A 456 16.60 13.96 1.69
N ASN A 457 16.81 13.61 2.96
CA ASN A 457 16.15 12.47 3.58
C ASN A 457 14.68 12.74 3.89
N VAL A 458 14.26 14.01 3.96
CA VAL A 458 12.84 14.36 4.17
C VAL A 458 12.05 14.51 2.87
N LEU A 459 12.71 14.49 1.71
CA LEU A 459 12.03 14.69 0.43
C LEU A 459 10.87 13.70 0.17
N PRO A 460 10.98 12.40 0.49
CA PRO A 460 9.86 11.48 0.29
C PRO A 460 8.64 11.85 1.15
N PHE A 461 8.85 12.30 2.40
CA PHE A 461 7.79 12.83 3.26
C PHE A 461 7.15 14.07 2.63
N VAL A 462 7.98 15.03 2.20
CA VAL A 462 7.53 16.28 1.58
C VAL A 462 6.72 16.02 0.31
N HIS A 463 7.16 15.06 -0.51
CA HIS A 463 6.45 14.66 -1.72
C HIS A 463 5.04 14.13 -1.41
N VAL A 464 4.89 13.25 -0.41
CA VAL A 464 3.58 12.74 0.03
C VAL A 464 2.67 13.87 0.50
N VAL A 465 3.20 14.82 1.28
CA VAL A 465 2.41 15.95 1.79
C VAL A 465 1.98 16.89 0.67
N LEU A 466 2.87 17.27 -0.24
CA LEU A 466 2.53 18.13 -1.36
C LEU A 466 1.52 17.45 -2.31
N ALA A 467 1.66 16.14 -2.52
CA ALA A 467 0.69 15.35 -3.29
C ALA A 467 -0.68 15.34 -2.60
N PHE A 468 -0.72 15.14 -1.28
CA PHE A 468 -1.94 15.23 -0.48
C PHE A 468 -2.60 16.61 -0.58
N LEU A 469 -1.84 17.70 -0.43
CA LEU A 469 -2.37 19.06 -0.55
C LEU A 469 -2.92 19.36 -1.95
N ASN A 470 -2.22 18.93 -3.00
CA ASN A 470 -2.71 19.08 -4.37
C ASN A 470 -3.98 18.25 -4.61
N SER A 471 -4.09 17.05 -4.04
CA SER A 471 -5.31 16.24 -4.07
C SER A 471 -6.46 16.88 -3.30
N VAL A 472 -6.21 17.41 -2.10
CA VAL A 472 -7.20 18.15 -1.32
C VAL A 472 -7.69 19.38 -2.08
N ALA A 473 -6.82 20.06 -2.83
CA ALA A 473 -7.22 21.17 -3.69
C ALA A 473 -8.18 20.75 -4.84
N HIS A 474 -8.27 19.48 -5.21
CA HIS A 474 -9.31 19.02 -6.16
C HIS A 474 -10.70 18.93 -5.51
N VAL A 475 -10.77 18.93 -4.17
CA VAL A 475 -12.01 18.83 -3.39
C VAL A 475 -12.20 20.15 -2.64
N PRO A 476 -12.92 21.14 -3.21
CA PRO A 476 -12.96 22.49 -2.66
C PRO A 476 -13.35 22.59 -1.18
N GLU A 477 -14.37 21.84 -0.76
CA GLU A 477 -14.79 21.79 0.65
C GLU A 477 -13.67 21.32 1.57
N ALA A 478 -12.92 20.29 1.16
CA ALA A 478 -11.77 19.80 1.91
C ALA A 478 -10.64 20.84 1.94
N ALA A 479 -10.37 21.52 0.81
CA ALA A 479 -9.34 22.54 0.73
C ALA A 479 -9.60 23.71 1.69
N LEU A 480 -10.83 24.22 1.74
CA LEU A 480 -11.23 25.31 2.63
C LEU A 480 -11.16 24.93 4.12
N PHE A 481 -11.27 23.64 4.43
CA PHE A 481 -11.13 23.13 5.79
C PHE A 481 -9.65 22.99 6.21
N VAL A 482 -8.79 22.54 5.29
CA VAL A 482 -7.37 22.26 5.58
C VAL A 482 -6.48 23.49 5.44
N GLU A 483 -6.86 24.51 4.67
CA GLU A 483 -5.95 25.60 4.28
C GLU A 483 -5.32 26.39 5.45
N GLY A 484 -6.05 26.60 6.55
CA GLY A 484 -5.51 27.22 7.77
C GLY A 484 -4.59 26.31 8.59
N GLN A 485 -4.43 25.06 8.14
CA GLN A 485 -3.71 23.99 8.82
C GLN A 485 -2.41 23.60 8.09
N VAL A 486 -1.96 24.44 7.17
CA VAL A 486 -0.79 24.21 6.33
C VAL A 486 0.26 25.31 6.59
N PRO A 487 1.54 24.96 6.81
CA PRO A 487 2.62 25.94 6.99
C PRO A 487 3.12 26.44 5.63
N TRP A 488 2.34 27.29 4.96
CA TRP A 488 2.61 27.80 3.62
C TRP A 488 3.95 28.51 3.50
N GLU A 489 4.36 29.32 4.49
CA GLU A 489 5.65 30.00 4.48
C GLU A 489 6.84 29.03 4.53
N SER A 490 6.71 27.99 5.35
CA SER A 490 7.73 26.94 5.45
C SER A 490 7.81 26.14 4.15
N ILE A 491 6.66 25.84 3.51
CA ILE A 491 6.61 25.19 2.19
C ILE A 491 7.34 26.04 1.14
N VAL A 492 7.03 27.34 1.06
CA VAL A 492 7.66 28.27 0.13
C VAL A 492 9.17 28.30 0.32
N THR A 493 9.62 28.44 1.57
CA THR A 493 11.04 28.46 1.92
C THR A 493 11.72 27.17 1.48
N PHE A 494 11.13 26.02 1.74
CA PHE A 494 11.66 24.71 1.34
C PHE A 494 11.74 24.57 -0.18
N LEU A 495 10.65 24.86 -0.91
CA LEU A 495 10.60 24.76 -2.38
C LEU A 495 11.65 25.64 -3.06
N ASN A 496 11.85 26.87 -2.57
CA ASN A 496 12.87 27.79 -3.06
C ASN A 496 14.31 27.27 -2.89
N THR A 497 14.53 26.30 -2.00
CA THR A 497 15.84 25.67 -1.84
C THR A 497 16.04 24.50 -2.80
N LEU A 498 14.97 23.81 -3.20
CA LEU A 498 15.02 22.72 -4.19
C LEU A 498 15.35 23.24 -5.58
N GLY A 499 14.82 24.41 -5.97
CA GLY A 499 15.09 25.01 -7.28
C GLY A 499 16.58 25.28 -7.55
N ARG A 500 17.40 25.37 -6.50
CA ARG A 500 18.85 25.59 -6.59
C ARG A 500 19.67 24.30 -6.72
N SER A 501 19.04 23.13 -6.67
CA SER A 501 19.70 21.82 -6.56
C SER A 501 20.10 21.16 -7.90
N GLY A 502 20.07 21.90 -9.02
CA GLY A 502 20.49 21.41 -10.33
C GLY A 502 19.41 20.63 -11.10
N VAL A 503 18.15 20.73 -10.69
CA VAL A 503 16.98 20.24 -11.44
C VAL A 503 16.67 21.17 -12.62
N LEU A 504 16.27 20.61 -13.77
CA LEU A 504 16.02 21.40 -14.97
C LEU A 504 14.61 21.99 -14.93
N ALA A 505 14.49 23.33 -15.08
CA ALA A 505 13.21 24.04 -15.05
C ALA A 505 12.15 23.45 -16.00
N ALA A 506 12.57 23.07 -17.21
CA ALA A 506 11.71 22.43 -18.21
C ALA A 506 11.04 21.12 -17.73
N ARG A 507 11.55 20.47 -16.67
CA ARG A 507 11.01 19.22 -16.12
C ARG A 507 9.85 19.44 -15.17
N PHE A 508 9.81 20.57 -14.46
CA PHE A 508 8.82 20.84 -13.42
C PHE A 508 7.90 22.02 -13.73
N GLU A 509 8.20 22.87 -14.72
CA GLU A 509 7.31 23.95 -15.18
C GLU A 509 6.30 23.49 -16.24
N GLY A 510 6.43 22.26 -16.73
CA GLY A 510 5.49 21.68 -17.69
C GLY A 510 4.11 21.41 -17.09
N SER A 511 3.07 21.41 -17.92
CA SER A 511 1.71 21.05 -17.51
C SER A 511 1.55 19.55 -17.22
N ALA A 512 2.37 18.71 -17.85
CA ALA A 512 2.34 17.27 -17.68
C ALA A 512 3.01 16.83 -16.37
N PHE A 513 2.50 15.74 -15.79
CA PHE A 513 3.10 15.09 -14.62
C PHE A 513 4.57 14.72 -14.90
N PRO A 514 5.55 15.10 -14.05
CA PRO A 514 6.96 14.81 -14.28
C PRO A 514 7.26 13.31 -14.33
N GLN A 515 7.75 12.84 -15.49
CA GLN A 515 8.18 11.46 -15.70
C GLN A 515 9.72 11.38 -15.72
N PRO A 516 10.35 10.42 -15.01
CA PRO A 516 11.81 10.20 -15.07
C PRO A 516 12.29 9.91 -16.50
N LEU A 517 13.50 10.36 -16.86
CA LEU A 517 14.01 10.31 -18.26
C LEU A 517 14.68 8.99 -18.67
N SER A 518 15.11 8.12 -17.73
CA SER A 518 15.51 6.73 -17.99
C SER A 518 16.09 6.04 -16.74
N GLY A 519 16.02 4.70 -16.69
CA GLY A 519 16.84 3.84 -15.82
C GLY A 519 16.47 3.78 -14.32
N THR A 520 15.57 4.62 -13.83
CA THR A 520 15.19 4.69 -12.40
C THR A 520 13.81 4.14 -12.08
N GLY A 521 13.14 3.54 -13.07
CA GLY A 521 11.71 3.30 -12.99
C GLY A 521 10.89 4.59 -13.13
N ARG A 522 9.62 4.45 -13.52
CA ARG A 522 8.67 5.56 -13.65
C ARG A 522 8.17 6.04 -12.28
N GLN A 523 8.08 5.11 -11.33
CA GLN A 523 7.54 5.29 -10.00
C GLN A 523 8.66 5.45 -8.96
N LEU A 524 8.42 6.31 -7.97
CA LEU A 524 9.23 6.43 -6.77
C LEU A 524 8.69 5.49 -5.68
N PRO A 525 9.49 5.08 -4.68
CA PRO A 525 9.02 4.23 -3.59
C PRO A 525 7.74 4.73 -2.91
N GLU A 526 7.67 6.03 -2.63
CA GLU A 526 6.50 6.64 -2.00
C GLU A 526 5.23 6.71 -2.89
N ASP A 527 5.34 6.47 -4.20
CA ASP A 527 4.17 6.37 -5.08
C ASP A 527 3.30 5.17 -4.71
N PHE A 528 3.93 4.04 -4.37
CA PHE A 528 3.23 2.83 -3.92
C PHE A 528 2.61 3.00 -2.53
N ILE A 529 3.23 3.83 -1.68
CA ILE A 529 2.67 4.22 -0.37
C ILE A 529 1.37 5.00 -0.57
N MET A 530 1.33 5.95 -1.50
CA MET A 530 0.14 6.77 -1.79
C MET A 530 -0.94 6.03 -2.59
N ARG A 531 -0.55 5.15 -3.50
CA ARG A 531 -1.45 4.42 -4.41
C ARG A 531 -2.59 3.75 -3.63
N GLY A 532 -3.82 3.98 -4.10
CA GLY A 532 -5.02 3.36 -3.55
C GLY A 532 -5.67 4.06 -2.35
N LEU A 533 -5.07 5.15 -1.85
CA LEU A 533 -5.71 6.02 -0.86
C LEU A 533 -6.84 6.85 -1.50
N ILE A 534 -7.91 7.12 -0.74
CA ILE A 534 -9.06 7.89 -1.23
C ILE A 534 -8.65 9.27 -1.79
N TRP A 535 -7.70 9.93 -1.14
CA TRP A 535 -7.20 11.22 -1.56
C TRP A 535 -6.23 11.13 -2.75
N ALA A 536 -5.55 10.01 -2.97
CA ALA A 536 -4.56 9.87 -4.04
C ALA A 536 -5.19 9.65 -5.43
N LYS A 537 -6.53 9.44 -5.52
CA LYS A 537 -7.27 9.27 -6.78
C LYS A 537 -7.06 10.40 -7.79
N HIS A 538 -6.82 11.62 -7.29
CA HIS A 538 -6.67 12.82 -8.12
C HIS A 538 -5.21 13.21 -8.37
N TYR A 539 -4.26 12.42 -7.88
CA TYR A 539 -2.84 12.75 -7.97
C TYR A 539 -2.17 12.12 -9.20
N PHE A 540 -2.35 10.81 -9.41
CA PHE A 540 -1.64 10.09 -10.46
C PHE A 540 -2.32 10.24 -11.84
N PRO A 541 -1.56 10.39 -12.93
CA PRO A 541 -2.11 10.34 -14.27
C PRO A 541 -2.66 8.95 -14.60
N SER A 542 -3.56 8.88 -15.58
CA SER A 542 -4.08 7.59 -16.05
C SER A 542 -2.97 6.68 -16.56
N GLY A 543 -3.06 5.38 -16.27
CA GLY A 543 -2.04 4.40 -16.63
C GLY A 543 -0.68 4.62 -15.97
N PHE A 544 -0.58 5.40 -14.88
CA PHE A 544 0.70 5.64 -14.20
C PHE A 544 1.34 4.36 -13.66
N PHE A 545 0.52 3.41 -13.23
CA PHE A 545 0.93 2.10 -12.72
C PHE A 545 0.63 0.97 -13.72
N GLU A 546 0.61 1.29 -15.01
CA GLU A 546 0.43 0.33 -16.11
C GLU A 546 1.69 0.28 -16.99
N GLY A 547 1.91 -0.85 -17.68
CA GLY A 547 3.07 -1.05 -18.55
C GLY A 547 4.34 -1.37 -17.76
N VAL A 548 5.38 -0.54 -17.88
CA VAL A 548 6.65 -0.73 -17.16
C VAL A 548 6.52 -0.17 -15.75
N VAL A 549 6.27 -1.09 -14.80
CA VAL A 549 6.24 -0.81 -13.36
C VAL A 549 7.54 -1.34 -12.77
N VAL A 550 8.10 -0.62 -11.78
CA VAL A 550 9.26 -1.09 -11.01
C VAL A 550 8.97 -2.46 -10.40
N ASP A 551 9.93 -3.37 -10.48
CA ASP A 551 9.80 -4.71 -9.91
C ASP A 551 9.53 -4.65 -8.40
N GLU A 552 8.76 -5.61 -7.90
CA GLU A 552 8.30 -5.67 -6.50
C GLU A 552 9.47 -5.62 -5.49
N ASP A 553 10.57 -6.30 -5.82
CA ASP A 553 11.79 -6.34 -4.99
C ASP A 553 12.57 -5.02 -5.01
N GLU A 554 12.42 -4.22 -6.07
CA GLU A 554 13.17 -2.98 -6.26
C GLU A 554 12.42 -1.74 -5.75
N ARG A 555 11.08 -1.77 -5.69
CA ARG A 555 10.26 -0.58 -5.37
C ARG A 555 10.47 -0.03 -3.96
N THR A 556 10.98 -0.84 -3.03
CA THR A 556 11.30 -0.41 -1.65
C THR A 556 12.73 0.09 -1.51
N LEU A 557 13.56 -0.09 -2.55
CA LEU A 557 14.95 0.32 -2.56
C LEU A 557 15.06 1.82 -2.83
N GLU A 558 15.79 2.51 -1.96
CA GLU A 558 16.06 3.92 -2.14
C GLU A 558 17.37 4.12 -2.92
N LEU A 559 17.24 4.41 -4.22
CA LEU A 559 18.36 4.61 -5.13
C LEU A 559 18.78 6.09 -5.17
N PRO A 560 20.09 6.40 -5.33
CA PRO A 560 20.56 7.78 -5.50
C PRO A 560 19.87 8.53 -6.66
N SER A 561 19.47 7.77 -7.68
CA SER A 561 18.81 8.26 -8.88
C SER A 561 17.38 8.75 -8.65
N HIS A 562 16.76 8.44 -7.50
CA HIS A 562 15.44 8.95 -7.10
C HIS A 562 15.47 10.42 -6.67
N ALA A 563 16.64 10.97 -6.31
CA ALA A 563 16.73 12.30 -5.71
C ALA A 563 16.24 13.42 -6.66
N ALA A 564 16.66 13.41 -7.92
CA ALA A 564 16.29 14.46 -8.89
C ALA A 564 14.81 14.37 -9.31
N PRO A 565 14.26 13.20 -9.73
CA PRO A 565 12.83 13.10 -10.05
C PRO A 565 11.92 13.49 -8.88
N ARG A 566 12.32 13.16 -7.65
CA ARG A 566 11.57 13.55 -6.45
C ARG A 566 11.55 15.06 -6.23
N ALA A 567 12.69 15.73 -6.37
CA ALA A 567 12.77 17.18 -6.28
C ALA A 567 11.96 17.86 -7.41
N GLU A 568 12.02 17.34 -8.64
CA GLU A 568 11.21 17.79 -9.77
C GLU A 568 9.71 17.70 -9.46
N ARG A 569 9.24 16.59 -8.88
CA ARG A 569 7.83 16.42 -8.49
C ARG A 569 7.40 17.37 -7.38
N CYS A 570 8.23 17.59 -6.37
CA CYS A 570 7.93 18.57 -5.31
C CYS A 570 7.77 19.99 -5.89
N LEU A 571 8.69 20.41 -6.78
CA LEU A 571 8.61 21.71 -7.44
C LEU A 571 7.38 21.82 -8.35
N TRP A 572 7.11 20.77 -9.14
CA TRP A 572 5.92 20.71 -10.00
C TRP A 572 4.63 20.84 -9.19
N LEU A 573 4.52 20.10 -8.09
CA LEU A 573 3.38 20.20 -7.15
C LEU A 573 3.25 21.61 -6.56
N GLY A 574 4.37 22.25 -6.21
CA GLY A 574 4.39 23.65 -5.79
C GLY A 574 3.81 24.58 -6.86
N ILE A 575 4.18 24.38 -8.13
CA ILE A 575 3.64 25.17 -9.25
C ILE A 575 2.15 24.89 -9.47
N GLN A 576 1.71 23.63 -9.35
CA GLN A 576 0.28 23.29 -9.45
C GLN A 576 -0.53 24.01 -8.37
N LEU A 577 -0.06 24.02 -7.12
CA LEU A 577 -0.69 24.77 -6.03
C LEU A 577 -0.64 26.28 -6.28
N ALA A 578 0.48 26.81 -6.77
CA ALA A 578 0.63 28.22 -7.11
C ALA A 578 -0.33 28.68 -8.21
N SER A 579 -0.63 27.81 -9.18
CA SER A 579 -1.54 28.11 -10.29
C SER A 579 -2.98 28.42 -9.85
N LEU A 580 -3.35 28.03 -8.62
CA LEU A 580 -4.65 28.33 -8.04
C LEU A 580 -4.75 29.77 -7.53
N GLY A 581 -3.61 30.46 -7.38
CA GLY A 581 -3.55 31.87 -6.98
C GLY A 581 -4.03 32.15 -5.56
N ARG A 582 -4.18 31.11 -4.71
CA ARG A 582 -4.77 31.23 -3.38
C ARG A 582 -3.72 31.32 -2.28
N TRP A 583 -2.83 30.34 -2.19
CA TRP A 583 -1.95 30.18 -1.03
C TRP A 583 -0.50 30.59 -1.30
N ILE A 584 0.02 30.22 -2.47
CA ILE A 584 1.37 30.54 -2.90
C ILE A 584 1.35 31.04 -4.34
N THR A 585 2.40 31.74 -4.74
CA THR A 585 2.63 32.19 -6.12
C THR A 585 3.97 31.65 -6.61
N TYR A 586 4.14 31.60 -7.93
CA TYR A 586 5.38 31.18 -8.57
C TYR A 586 5.73 32.16 -9.70
N ASP A 587 6.92 32.73 -9.64
CA ASP A 587 7.46 33.59 -10.68
C ASP A 587 8.35 32.78 -11.62
N SER A 588 7.92 32.63 -12.87
CA SER A 588 8.63 31.87 -13.90
C SER A 588 9.91 32.56 -14.40
N GLN A 589 10.13 33.84 -14.12
CA GLN A 589 11.38 34.52 -14.47
C GLN A 589 12.44 34.29 -13.41
N THR A 590 12.11 34.55 -12.15
CA THR A 590 13.05 34.38 -11.02
C THR A 590 13.13 32.94 -10.52
N LYS A 591 12.19 32.07 -10.93
CA LYS A 591 12.03 30.68 -10.47
C LYS A 591 11.83 30.60 -8.95
N GLN A 592 11.14 31.58 -8.38
CA GLN A 592 10.88 31.68 -6.94
C GLN A 592 9.40 31.56 -6.61
N PHE A 593 9.13 30.93 -5.49
CA PHE A 593 7.83 30.88 -4.83
C PHE A 593 7.71 32.01 -3.79
N ALA A 594 6.50 32.50 -3.59
CA ALA A 594 6.15 33.39 -2.47
C ALA A 594 4.81 32.98 -1.86
N ALA A 595 4.60 33.28 -0.57
CA ALA A 595 3.28 33.15 0.06
C ALA A 595 2.40 34.33 -0.36
N THR A 596 1.10 34.12 -0.50
CA THR A 596 0.13 35.21 -0.71
C THR A 596 -0.17 35.91 0.62
N ASP A 597 -0.64 37.16 0.57
CA ASP A 597 -1.14 37.87 1.76
C ASP A 597 -2.23 37.08 2.49
N PHE A 598 -3.06 36.35 1.73
CA PHE A 598 -4.07 35.46 2.29
C PHE A 598 -3.44 34.32 3.10
N ALA A 599 -2.43 33.62 2.57
CA ALA A 599 -1.74 32.56 3.32
C ALA A 599 -1.06 33.09 4.59
N GLN A 600 -0.45 34.27 4.53
CA GLN A 600 0.12 34.93 5.71
C GLN A 600 -0.96 35.26 6.76
N SER A 601 -2.13 35.72 6.32
CA SER A 601 -3.27 35.95 7.22
C SER A 601 -3.78 34.67 7.88
N LEU A 602 -3.71 33.52 7.20
CA LEU A 602 -4.11 32.22 7.75
C LEU A 602 -3.16 31.77 8.86
N GLU A 603 -1.85 31.92 8.65
CA GLU A 603 -0.84 31.59 9.67
C GLU A 603 -0.97 32.51 10.89
N THR A 604 -1.20 33.80 10.64
CA THR A 604 -1.46 34.79 11.69
C THR A 604 -2.70 34.41 12.49
N TYR A 605 -3.82 34.11 11.84
CA TYR A 605 -5.06 33.66 12.49
C TYR A 605 -4.86 32.40 13.34
N ARG A 606 -4.11 31.43 12.80
CA ARG A 606 -3.77 30.19 13.49
C ARG A 606 -2.96 30.46 14.76
N ALA A 607 -1.93 31.31 14.68
CA ALA A 607 -1.13 31.69 15.84
C ALA A 607 -2.05 32.24 16.94
N TYR A 608 -3.02 33.09 16.62
CA TYR A 608 -4.00 33.57 17.60
C TYR A 608 -4.93 32.48 18.15
N THR A 609 -5.31 31.47 17.37
CA THR A 609 -6.26 30.43 17.82
C THR A 609 -5.61 29.32 18.65
N PHE A 610 -4.31 29.07 18.46
CA PHE A 610 -3.61 27.95 19.08
C PHE A 610 -2.47 28.37 20.02
N ASP A 611 -2.02 29.64 20.00
CA ASP A 611 -1.06 30.15 20.98
C ASP A 611 -1.79 30.57 22.27
N THR A 612 -1.70 29.71 23.28
CA THR A 612 -2.23 29.96 24.64
C THR A 612 -1.28 30.80 25.50
N ARG A 613 -0.33 31.53 24.91
CA ARG A 613 0.61 32.41 25.64
C ARG A 613 0.43 33.89 25.33
N SER A 614 -0.79 34.42 25.39
CA SER A 614 -1.00 35.85 25.72
C SER A 614 -2.45 36.12 26.16
N PRO A 615 -2.68 36.58 27.41
CA PRO A 615 -3.98 37.05 27.84
C PRO A 615 -4.10 38.54 27.53
N THR A 616 -4.79 38.91 26.44
CA THR A 616 -5.61 40.14 26.31
C THR A 616 -5.94 40.41 24.84
N MET A 617 -7.18 40.17 24.43
CA MET A 617 -8.15 41.20 24.02
C MET A 617 -9.47 40.48 23.72
N SER A 618 -10.50 40.82 24.49
CA SER A 618 -11.87 40.38 24.31
C SER A 618 -12.38 40.82 22.94
N VAL A 619 -12.65 39.86 22.06
CA VAL A 619 -13.53 40.09 20.90
C VAL A 619 -14.92 39.66 21.30
N GLU A 620 -15.84 40.62 21.30
CA GLU A 620 -17.27 40.42 21.51
C GLU A 620 -17.76 39.33 20.55
N ARG A 621 -18.41 38.29 21.11
CA ARG A 621 -19.21 37.35 20.31
C ARG A 621 -20.37 38.14 19.73
N GLU A 622 -20.29 38.55 18.47
CA GLU A 622 -21.47 38.98 17.72
C GLU A 622 -22.29 37.75 17.34
N ASP A 623 -23.26 37.43 18.19
CA ASP A 623 -24.45 36.66 17.84
C ASP A 623 -25.28 37.46 16.82
N THR A 624 -25.07 37.25 15.51
CA THR A 624 -26.06 37.69 14.52
C THR A 624 -25.99 36.87 13.24
N PHE A 625 -26.80 35.80 13.16
CA PHE A 625 -27.54 35.41 11.95
C PHE A 625 -28.76 34.57 12.37
N MET A 626 -29.76 35.24 12.98
CA MET A 626 -31.12 34.73 12.90
C MET A 626 -31.64 34.99 11.48
N ILE A 627 -31.84 33.92 10.71
CA ILE A 627 -32.67 33.98 9.51
C ILE A 627 -34.11 33.84 10.00
N ASP A 628 -34.83 34.96 9.96
CA ASP A 628 -36.25 35.06 10.23
C ASP A 628 -37.02 34.32 9.13
N VAL A 629 -37.72 33.24 9.50
CA VAL A 629 -38.64 32.51 8.61
C VAL A 629 -40.03 33.07 8.86
N LYS A 630 -40.53 33.91 7.95
CA LYS A 630 -41.97 34.14 7.80
C LYS A 630 -42.41 34.25 6.35
N SER A 631 -43.46 33.46 6.08
CA SER A 631 -44.38 33.41 4.93
C SER A 631 -43.92 32.56 3.75
#